data_AF-A0A524NR29-F1
#
_entry.id   AF-A0A524NR29-F1
#
_cell.length_a   1.000
_cell.length_b   1.000
_cell.length_c   1.000
_cell.angle_alpha   90.00
_cell.angle_beta   90.00
_cell.angle_gamma   90.00
#
_symmetry.space_group_name_H-M   'P 1'
#
loop_
_entity.id
_entity.type
_entity.pdbx_description
1 polymer ?
#
loop_
_entity_poly.entity_id
_entity_poly.type
_entity_poly.pdbx_seq_one_letter_code
_entity_poly.pdbx_strand_id
1 'polypeptide(L)'
;MNIQQSTLRGMLLALFLLSPQLRAQEIDHWESILSPGKMCRYLVPSSPVDANWTDPGFDDSGWTYATGGVGYGDEDDNTIISQAISVYCRYDFTLSSTDIIADLIL
;
A
#
# COMPACT_ATOMS: atom_id res chain seq x y z
N MET A 1 -28.71 51.25 9.32
CA MET A 1 -27.57 50.52 9.92
C MET A 1 -27.89 49.09 10.39
N ASN A 2 -29.14 48.60 10.23
CA ASN A 2 -29.54 47.26 10.72
C ASN A 2 -29.52 46.16 9.66
N ILE A 3 -29.65 46.51 8.37
CA ILE A 3 -29.74 45.56 7.26
C ILE A 3 -28.37 44.92 6.94
N GLN A 4 -27.28 45.67 7.10
CA GLN A 4 -25.92 45.15 6.90
C GLN A 4 -25.49 44.19 8.03
N GLN A 5 -25.98 44.41 9.26
CA GLN A 5 -25.69 43.52 10.39
C GLN A 5 -26.53 42.22 10.35
N SER A 6 -27.76 42.27 9.85
CA SER A 6 -28.61 41.08 9.69
C SER A 6 -28.12 40.17 8.56
N THR A 7 -27.66 40.76 7.45
CA THR A 7 -27.05 40.01 6.33
C THR A 7 -25.72 39.39 6.73
N LEU A 8 -24.87 40.10 7.46
CA LEU A 8 -23.60 39.57 7.99
C LEU A 8 -23.82 38.40 8.97
N ARG A 9 -24.81 38.49 9.87
CA ARG A 9 -25.19 37.41 10.79
C ARG A 9 -25.74 36.19 10.06
N GLY A 10 -26.56 36.39 9.03
CA GLY A 10 -27.05 35.31 8.17
C GLY A 10 -25.92 34.61 7.41
N MET A 11 -24.95 35.36 6.91
CA MET A 11 -23.77 34.82 6.24
C MET A 11 -22.86 34.04 7.19
N LEU A 12 -22.66 34.52 8.42
CA LEU A 12 -21.90 33.83 9.47
C LEU A 12 -22.59 32.53 9.92
N LEU A 13 -23.92 32.54 10.09
CA LEU A 13 -24.67 31.31 10.38
C LEU A 13 -24.61 30.32 9.21
N ALA A 14 -24.70 30.79 7.97
CA ALA A 14 -24.56 29.93 6.80
C ALA A 14 -23.16 29.30 6.72
N LEU A 15 -22.09 30.07 6.97
CA LEU A 15 -20.73 29.52 7.05
C LEU A 15 -20.57 28.48 8.16
N PHE A 16 -21.22 28.67 9.32
CA PHE A 16 -21.18 27.74 10.44
C PHE A 16 -22.01 26.47 10.22
N LEU A 17 -23.06 26.54 9.39
CA LEU A 17 -23.89 25.40 9.02
C LEU A 17 -23.33 24.58 7.84
N LEU A 18 -22.52 25.20 6.97
CA LEU A 18 -21.81 24.51 5.88
C LEU A 18 -20.47 23.91 6.30
N SER A 19 -19.88 24.33 7.43
CA SER A 19 -18.56 23.87 7.89
C SER A 19 -18.45 22.38 8.24
N PRO A 20 -19.44 21.67 8.81
CA PRO A 20 -19.27 20.24 9.11
C PRO A 20 -19.38 19.32 7.88
N GLN A 21 -19.73 19.86 6.71
CA GLN A 21 -19.87 19.10 5.46
C GLN A 21 -18.56 19.01 4.65
N LEU A 22 -17.51 19.73 5.05
CA LEU A 22 -16.19 19.64 4.43
C LEU A 22 -15.41 18.46 5.05
N ARG A 23 -15.73 17.25 4.62
CA ARG A 23 -14.90 16.06 4.88
C ARG A 23 -13.75 16.10 3.87
N ALA A 24 -12.55 16.50 4.31
CA ALA A 24 -11.38 16.59 3.44
C ALA A 24 -10.79 15.21 3.08
N GLN A 25 -11.02 14.19 3.91
CA GLN A 25 -10.75 12.79 3.60
C GLN A 25 -11.47 11.88 4.60
N GLU A 26 -11.97 10.73 4.16
CA GLU A 26 -12.56 9.69 5.01
C GLU A 26 -11.48 8.72 5.56
N ILE A 27 -10.36 8.60 4.85
CA ILE A 27 -9.24 7.73 5.20
C ILE A 27 -8.25 8.51 6.07
N ASP A 28 -8.13 8.11 7.34
CA ASP A 28 -7.20 8.69 8.33
C ASP A 28 -6.03 7.76 8.68
N HIS A 29 -5.93 6.61 8.03
CA HIS A 29 -4.91 5.60 8.26
C HIS A 29 -4.40 4.99 6.95
N TRP A 30 -3.20 4.41 7.00
CA TRP A 30 -2.69 3.59 5.92
C TRP A 30 -3.14 2.13 6.16
N GLU A 31 -3.65 1.48 5.13
CA GLU A 31 -3.87 0.03 5.13
C GLU A 31 -2.84 -0.62 4.22
N SER A 32 -2.36 -1.81 4.59
CA SER A 32 -1.51 -2.62 3.73
C SER A 32 -2.06 -4.02 3.59
N ILE A 33 -2.13 -4.49 2.35
CA ILE A 33 -2.46 -5.89 2.02
C ILE A 33 -1.38 -6.84 2.57
N LEU A 34 -0.13 -6.39 2.59
CA LEU A 34 1.01 -7.17 3.06
C LEU A 34 1.47 -6.65 4.41
N SER A 35 1.29 -7.45 5.46
CA SER A 35 1.85 -7.13 6.77
C SER A 35 3.38 -7.19 6.74
N PRO A 36 4.08 -6.37 7.54
CA PRO A 36 5.52 -6.50 7.74
C PRO A 36 5.91 -7.93 8.12
N GLY A 37 6.98 -8.45 7.52
CA GLY A 37 7.46 -9.81 7.77
C GLY A 37 6.57 -10.93 7.19
N LYS A 38 5.59 -10.61 6.33
CA LYS A 38 4.83 -11.63 5.61
C LYS A 38 5.77 -12.54 4.83
N MET A 39 5.52 -13.84 4.88
CA MET A 39 6.33 -14.83 4.15
C MET A 39 6.18 -14.65 2.64
N CYS A 40 7.28 -14.85 1.93
CA CYS A 40 7.36 -14.85 0.47
C CYS A 40 8.19 -16.03 -0.03
N ARG A 41 8.20 -16.21 -1.35
CA ARG A 41 9.29 -16.90 -2.01
C ARG A 41 10.19 -15.88 -2.69
N TYR A 42 11.49 -16.12 -2.68
CA TYR A 42 12.45 -15.27 -3.37
C TYR A 42 13.38 -16.06 -4.29
N LEU A 43 13.89 -15.36 -5.30
CA LEU A 43 14.88 -15.84 -6.23
C LEU A 43 15.96 -14.78 -6.44
N VAL A 44 17.23 -15.18 -6.26
CA VAL A 44 18.38 -14.44 -6.79
C VAL A 44 18.72 -15.06 -8.15
N PRO A 45 18.40 -14.39 -9.27
CA PRO A 45 18.51 -15.02 -10.58
C PRO A 45 19.97 -15.08 -11.06
N SER A 46 20.34 -16.20 -11.68
CA SER A 46 21.58 -16.35 -12.46
C SER A 46 21.37 -16.20 -13.98
N SER A 47 20.11 -16.09 -14.41
CA SER A 47 19.66 -15.91 -15.80
C SER A 47 18.31 -15.18 -15.82
N PRO A 48 17.85 -14.65 -16.96
CA PRO A 48 16.55 -13.98 -17.05
C PRO A 48 15.42 -14.85 -16.48
N VAL A 49 14.61 -14.25 -15.59
CA VAL A 49 13.41 -14.88 -15.04
C VAL A 49 12.32 -14.88 -16.10
N ASP A 50 11.47 -15.91 -16.11
CA ASP A 50 10.35 -16.01 -17.04
C ASP A 50 9.45 -14.76 -16.99
N ALA A 51 9.00 -14.29 -18.14
CA ALA A 51 8.23 -13.04 -18.25
C ALA A 51 6.87 -13.07 -17.53
N ASN A 52 6.36 -14.25 -17.20
CA ASN A 52 5.08 -14.48 -16.53
C ASN A 52 5.21 -14.75 -15.02
N TRP A 53 6.36 -14.49 -14.40
CA TRP A 53 6.59 -14.78 -12.98
C TRP A 53 5.60 -14.09 -12.02
N THR A 54 5.02 -12.97 -12.45
CA THR A 54 4.01 -12.22 -11.71
C THR A 54 2.60 -12.77 -11.86
N ASP A 55 2.37 -13.72 -12.77
CA ASP A 55 1.03 -14.25 -13.01
C ASP A 55 0.55 -15.05 -11.78
N PRO A 56 -0.76 -15.01 -11.46
CA PRO A 56 -1.29 -15.74 -10.30
C PRO A 56 -1.01 -17.25 -10.33
N GLY A 57 -0.93 -17.84 -11.52
CA GLY A 57 -0.70 -19.28 -11.72
C GLY A 57 0.76 -19.67 -11.95
N PHE A 58 1.72 -18.76 -11.80
CA PHE A 58 3.15 -19.08 -11.96
C PHE A 58 3.62 -20.11 -10.93
N ASP A 59 4.35 -21.13 -11.37
CA ASP A 59 4.95 -22.14 -10.49
C ASP A 59 6.29 -21.64 -9.94
N ASP A 60 6.26 -21.15 -8.71
CA ASP A 60 7.43 -20.70 -7.97
C ASP A 60 8.05 -21.82 -7.10
N SER A 61 7.77 -23.11 -7.35
CA SER A 61 8.31 -24.25 -6.58
C SER A 61 9.83 -24.31 -6.52
N GLY A 62 10.52 -23.75 -7.52
CA GLY A 62 11.97 -23.61 -7.54
C GLY A 62 12.53 -22.43 -6.73
N TRP A 63 11.68 -21.55 -6.19
CA TRP A 63 12.09 -20.38 -5.42
C TRP A 63 12.20 -20.73 -3.92
N THR A 64 13.03 -19.98 -3.20
CA THR A 64 13.32 -20.24 -1.79
C THR A 64 12.33 -19.52 -0.89
N TYR A 65 11.81 -20.18 0.15
CA TYR A 65 10.98 -19.53 1.16
C TYR A 65 11.77 -18.52 2.01
N ALA A 66 11.15 -17.38 2.33
CA ALA A 66 11.75 -16.33 3.15
C ALA A 66 10.69 -15.55 3.94
N THR A 67 11.14 -14.93 5.03
CA THR A 67 10.41 -13.84 5.70
C THR A 67 10.63 -12.57 4.89
N GLY A 68 9.57 -11.81 4.57
CA GLY A 68 9.68 -10.57 3.81
C GLY A 68 10.63 -9.53 4.44
N GLY A 69 11.25 -8.70 3.60
CA GLY A 69 12.48 -7.97 3.94
C GLY A 69 13.69 -8.83 3.58
N VAL A 70 13.89 -9.03 2.27
CA VAL A 70 14.94 -9.89 1.70
C VAL A 70 15.99 -8.99 1.07
N GLY A 71 17.22 -9.04 1.57
CA GLY A 71 18.25 -8.10 1.14
C GLY A 71 19.61 -8.33 1.78
N TYR A 72 20.48 -7.32 1.69
CA TYR A 72 21.81 -7.33 2.26
C TYR A 72 22.36 -5.92 2.49
N GLY A 73 23.15 -5.74 3.55
CA GLY A 73 24.14 -4.65 3.67
C GLY A 73 23.81 -3.50 4.63
N ASP A 74 22.59 -3.42 5.14
CA ASP A 74 22.10 -2.34 6.03
C ASP A 74 21.53 -2.82 7.37
N GLU A 75 21.56 -4.14 7.63
CA GLU A 75 21.20 -4.79 8.90
C GLU A 75 19.71 -4.65 9.31
N ASP A 76 18.81 -4.35 8.37
CA ASP A 76 17.35 -4.25 8.65
C ASP A 76 16.49 -5.32 7.93
N ASP A 77 17.11 -6.19 7.14
CA ASP A 77 16.45 -7.31 6.48
C ASP A 77 16.12 -8.48 7.43
N ASN A 78 14.90 -9.02 7.32
CA ASN A 78 14.53 -10.25 8.02
C ASN A 78 15.16 -11.50 7.39
N THR A 79 15.41 -11.48 6.08
CA THR A 79 16.09 -12.54 5.34
C THR A 79 17.33 -11.96 4.68
N ILE A 80 18.48 -12.26 5.27
CA ILE A 80 19.78 -11.83 4.75
C ILE A 80 20.23 -12.77 3.64
N ILE A 81 20.56 -12.21 2.47
CA ILE A 81 21.12 -12.92 1.32
C ILE A 81 22.57 -12.49 1.06
N SER A 82 23.27 -13.22 0.20
CA SER A 82 24.55 -12.75 -0.34
C SER A 82 24.32 -11.59 -1.32
N GLN A 83 25.36 -10.76 -1.49
CA GLN A 83 25.31 -9.64 -2.44
C GLN A 83 24.86 -10.10 -3.83
N ALA A 84 23.83 -9.44 -4.34
CA ALA A 84 23.19 -9.76 -5.60
C ALA A 84 22.87 -8.48 -6.40
N ILE A 85 22.85 -8.61 -7.72
CA ILE A 85 22.45 -7.52 -8.64
C ILE A 85 20.94 -7.29 -8.57
N SER A 86 20.17 -8.37 -8.38
CA SER A 86 18.71 -8.32 -8.25
C SER A 86 18.23 -9.44 -7.36
N VAL A 87 17.08 -9.21 -6.72
CA VAL A 87 16.31 -10.20 -5.98
C VAL A 87 14.86 -10.06 -6.39
N TYR A 88 14.20 -11.18 -6.67
CA TYR A 88 12.78 -11.24 -6.98
C TYR A 88 12.08 -11.81 -5.77
N CYS A 89 10.99 -11.18 -5.33
CA CYS A 89 10.18 -11.62 -4.20
C CYS A 89 8.73 -11.77 -4.67
N ARG A 90 8.12 -12.92 -4.40
CA ARG A 90 6.74 -13.23 -4.76
C ARG A 90 5.93 -13.46 -3.50
N TYR A 91 4.88 -12.67 -3.34
CA TYR A 91 3.96 -12.71 -2.21
C TYR A 91 2.58 -13.11 -2.70
N ASP A 92 1.99 -14.10 -2.05
CA ASP A 92 0.58 -14.42 -2.28
C ASP A 92 -0.30 -13.61 -1.31
N PHE A 93 -1.36 -13.03 -1.87
CA PHE A 93 -2.40 -12.38 -1.10
C PHE A 93 -3.76 -12.64 -1.74
N THR A 94 -4.81 -12.46 -0.94
CA THR A 94 -6.19 -12.64 -1.38
C THR A 94 -6.94 -11.35 -1.11
N LEU A 95 -7.78 -10.96 -2.06
CA LEU A 95 -8.68 -9.82 -1.94
C LEU A 95 -10.10 -10.33 -1.74
N SER A 96 -10.82 -9.78 -0.77
CA SER A 96 -12.23 -10.11 -0.52
C SER A 96 -13.18 -9.41 -1.50
N SER A 97 -12.80 -8.26 -2.03
CA SER A 97 -13.47 -7.53 -3.11
C SER A 97 -12.46 -6.76 -3.95
N THR A 98 -12.79 -6.49 -5.22
CA THR A 98 -12.03 -5.59 -6.09
C THR A 98 -12.18 -4.13 -5.70
N ASP A 99 -13.20 -3.77 -4.92
CA ASP A 99 -13.41 -2.38 -4.46
C ASP A 99 -12.23 -1.87 -3.63
N ILE A 100 -11.55 -2.78 -2.90
CA ILE A 100 -10.34 -2.51 -2.13
C ILE A 100 -9.23 -1.91 -3.01
N ILE A 101 -9.19 -2.25 -4.30
CA ILE A 101 -8.17 -1.75 -5.23
C ILE A 101 -8.38 -0.24 -5.50
N ALA A 102 -9.62 0.24 -5.50
CA ALA A 102 -9.91 1.66 -5.69
C ALA A 102 -9.43 2.52 -4.51
N ASP A 103 -9.31 1.90 -3.34
CA ASP A 103 -8.87 2.54 -2.10
C ASP A 103 -7.36 2.39 -1.86
N LEU A 104 -6.64 1.62 -2.69
CA LEU A 104 -5.19 1.51 -2.61
C LEU A 104 -4.53 2.79 -3.11
N ILE A 105 -3.93 3.53 -2.18
CA ILE A 105 -2.95 4.57 -2.53
C ILE A 105 -1.59 3.87 -2.68
N LEU A 106 -1.04 3.95 -3.90
CA LEU A 106 0.28 3.44 -4.26
C LEU A 106 1.37 4.47 -3.97
#